data_AF-A0A662W8F4-F1
#
_entry.id   AF-A0A662W8F4-F1
#
_cell.length_a   1.000
_cell.length_b   1.000
_cell.length_c   1.000
_cell.angle_alpha   90.00
_cell.angle_beta   90.00
_cell.angle_gamma   90.00
#
_symmetry.space_group_name_H-M   'P 1'
#
loop_
_entity.id
_entity.type
_entity.pdbx_description
1 polymer ?
#
loop_
_entity_poly.entity_id
_entity_poly.type
_entity_poly.pdbx_seq_one_letter_code
_entity_poly.pdbx_strand_id
1 'polypeptide(L)'
;MKRVEFYTLDDLKEELEKGASDTEVAVKKWGSIVEALKVIEEVSVQLTSYCLKYQEFGCRGCPITKYDYPCGHPYAIFTMFYQELRKLRIMAESLYAILLTIDREDKESKRHYV
;
A
#
# COMPACT_ATOMS: atom_id res chain seq x y z
N MET A 1 -12.67 2.75 -11.99
CA MET A 1 -12.23 2.03 -10.78
C MET A 1 -10.93 1.31 -11.09
N LYS A 2 -9.91 1.48 -10.23
CA LYS A 2 -8.62 0.78 -10.33
C LYS A 2 -8.76 -0.65 -9.79
N ARG A 3 -8.07 -1.63 -10.39
CA ARG A 3 -7.99 -3.01 -9.89
C ARG A 3 -6.58 -3.25 -9.35
N VAL A 4 -6.49 -3.94 -8.21
CA VAL A 4 -5.22 -4.34 -7.58
C VAL A 4 -5.24 -5.85 -7.46
N GLU A 5 -4.17 -6.49 -7.93
CA GLU A 5 -3.96 -7.93 -7.81
C GLU A 5 -3.04 -8.19 -6.64
N PHE A 6 -3.39 -9.19 -5.83
CA PHE A 6 -2.61 -9.59 -4.66
C PHE A 6 -1.93 -10.91 -4.95
N TYR A 7 -0.65 -11.00 -4.59
CA TYR A 7 0.08 -12.24 -4.64
C TYR A 7 -0.36 -13.14 -3.47
N THR A 8 -0.82 -14.34 -3.79
CA THR A 8 -1.39 -15.28 -2.82
C THR A 8 -0.41 -16.40 -2.48
N LEU A 9 -0.81 -17.26 -1.53
CA LEU A 9 -0.06 -18.46 -1.22
C LEU A 9 -0.11 -19.49 -2.36
N ASP A 10 -1.17 -19.48 -3.17
CA ASP A 10 -1.28 -20.41 -4.30
C ASP A 10 -0.38 -19.97 -5.44
N ASP A 11 -0.29 -18.66 -5.72
CA ASP A 11 0.70 -18.11 -6.67
C ASP A 11 2.13 -18.47 -6.25
N LEU A 12 2.43 -18.38 -4.95
CA LEU A 12 3.72 -18.79 -4.37
C LEU A 12 4.05 -20.25 -4.70
N LYS A 13 3.11 -21.16 -4.46
CA LYS A 13 3.32 -22.60 -4.69
C LYS A 13 3.53 -22.88 -6.17
N GLU A 14 2.67 -22.32 -7.03
CA GLU A 14 2.73 -22.52 -8.46
C GLU A 14 4.06 -22.02 -9.06
N GLU A 15 4.57 -20.87 -8.60
CA GLU A 15 5.84 -20.33 -9.09
C GLU A 15 7.05 -21.14 -8.60
N LEU A 16 7.03 -21.61 -7.36
CA LEU A 16 8.08 -22.50 -6.85
C LEU A 16 8.10 -23.84 -7.61
N GLU A 17 6.92 -24.41 -7.92
CA GLU A 17 6.81 -25.61 -8.75
C GLU A 17 7.34 -25.41 -10.18
N LYS A 18 7.21 -24.19 -10.72
CA LYS A 18 7.78 -23.78 -12.01
C LYS A 18 9.29 -23.45 -11.96
N GLY A 19 9.91 -23.56 -10.78
CA GLY A 19 11.35 -23.36 -10.59
C GLY A 19 11.78 -21.91 -10.35
N ALA A 20 10.87 -21.02 -9.95
CA ALA A 20 11.25 -19.69 -9.48
C ALA A 20 12.11 -19.81 -8.21
N SER A 21 13.05 -18.87 -8.01
CA SER A 21 13.82 -18.84 -6.77
C SER A 21 13.01 -18.30 -5.60
N ASP A 22 13.41 -18.67 -4.37
CA ASP A 22 12.81 -18.12 -3.15
C ASP A 22 12.89 -16.59 -3.11
N THR A 23 13.99 -16.01 -3.61
CA THR A 23 14.20 -14.56 -3.66
C THR A 23 13.24 -13.87 -4.63
N GLU A 24 13.01 -14.47 -5.80
CA GLU A 24 12.10 -13.94 -6.81
C GLU A 24 10.66 -13.94 -6.32
N VAL A 25 10.24 -15.03 -5.69
CA VAL A 25 8.91 -15.17 -5.13
C VAL A 25 8.71 -14.21 -3.95
N ALA A 26 9.71 -14.04 -3.10
CA ALA A 26 9.66 -13.08 -1.99
C ALA A 26 9.52 -11.63 -2.50
N VAL A 27 10.28 -11.25 -3.53
CA VAL A 27 10.18 -9.93 -4.17
C VAL A 27 8.79 -9.71 -4.76
N LYS A 28 8.26 -10.65 -5.56
CA LYS A 28 6.92 -10.51 -6.16
C LYS A 28 5.83 -10.36 -5.11
N LYS A 29 5.85 -11.22 -4.09
CA LYS A 29 4.89 -11.16 -2.98
C LYS A 29 4.91 -9.81 -2.30
N TRP A 30 6.09 -9.34 -1.92
CA TRP A 30 6.23 -8.10 -1.17
C TRP A 30 5.96 -6.86 -2.03
N GLY A 31 6.30 -6.92 -3.32
CA GLY A 31 5.94 -5.90 -4.31
C GLY A 31 4.42 -5.70 -4.42
N SER A 32 3.64 -6.79 -4.39
CA SER A 32 2.17 -6.70 -4.41
C SER A 32 1.60 -5.98 -3.18
N ILE A 33 2.21 -6.17 -2.01
CA ILE A 33 1.82 -5.49 -0.76
C ILE A 33 2.12 -3.99 -0.85
N VAL A 34 3.30 -3.62 -1.34
CA VAL A 34 3.68 -2.22 -1.53
C VAL A 34 2.73 -1.52 -2.51
N GLU A 35 2.39 -2.18 -3.63
CA GLU A 35 1.46 -1.61 -4.60
C GLU A 35 0.06 -1.44 -3.99
N ALA A 36 -0.43 -2.43 -3.25
CA ALA A 36 -1.71 -2.32 -2.55
C ALA A 36 -1.73 -1.15 -1.56
N LEU A 37 -0.67 -0.96 -0.77
CA LEU A 37 -0.58 0.16 0.17
C LEU A 37 -0.56 1.51 -0.55
N LYS A 38 0.12 1.63 -1.69
CA LYS A 38 0.11 2.84 -2.53
C LYS A 38 -1.29 3.14 -3.06
N VAL A 39 -2.00 2.12 -3.54
CA VAL A 39 -3.39 2.30 -4.01
C VAL A 39 -4.32 2.70 -2.87
N ILE A 40 -4.19 2.08 -1.69
CA ILE A 40 -4.98 2.46 -0.51
C ILE A 40 -4.71 3.91 -0.13
N GLU A 41 -3.45 4.35 -0.12
CA GLU A 41 -3.09 5.75 0.16
C GLU A 41 -3.71 6.70 -0.87
N GLU A 42 -3.60 6.37 -2.16
CA GLU A 42 -4.18 7.14 -3.27
C GLU A 42 -5.69 7.34 -3.13
N VAL A 43 -6.44 6.25 -2.84
CA VAL A 43 -7.90 6.33 -2.70
C VAL A 43 -8.33 6.97 -1.38
N SER A 44 -7.51 6.88 -0.34
CA SER A 44 -7.82 7.45 0.97
C SER A 44 -7.81 8.98 0.95
N VAL A 45 -6.97 9.59 0.11
CA VAL A 45 -6.90 11.06 -0.05
C VAL A 45 -8.09 11.60 -0.86
N GLN A 46 -8.85 10.74 -1.53
CA GLN A 46 -9.99 11.17 -2.31
C GLN A 46 -11.06 11.80 -1.42
N LEU A 47 -11.51 12.99 -1.83
CA LEU A 47 -12.58 13.70 -1.15
C LEU A 47 -13.82 12.81 -1.10
N THR A 48 -14.35 12.60 0.10
CA THR A 48 -15.63 11.91 0.25
C THR A 48 -16.73 12.68 -0.49
N SER A 49 -17.78 12.00 -0.93
CA SER A 49 -18.93 12.64 -1.60
C SER A 49 -19.54 13.76 -0.77
N TYR A 50 -19.44 13.67 0.57
CA TYR A 50 -19.84 14.73 1.48
C TYR A 50 -18.98 15.99 1.37
N CYS A 51 -17.66 15.86 1.23
CA CYS A 51 -16.78 16.99 1.00
C CYS A 51 -17.20 17.73 -0.27
N LEU A 52 -17.40 17.00 -1.38
CA LEU A 52 -17.83 17.62 -2.65
C LEU A 52 -19.17 18.35 -2.54
N LYS A 53 -20.14 17.78 -1.81
CA LYS A 53 -21.49 18.33 -1.68
C LYS A 53 -21.61 19.48 -0.66
N TYR A 54 -20.79 19.47 0.41
CA TYR A 54 -20.96 20.39 1.54
C TYR A 54 -19.82 21.40 1.69
N GLN A 55 -18.73 21.28 0.93
CA GLN A 55 -17.60 22.22 0.98
C GLN A 55 -18.00 23.64 0.59
N GLU A 56 -18.86 23.81 -0.43
CA GLU A 56 -19.36 25.12 -0.85
C GLU A 56 -20.19 25.82 0.24
N PHE A 57 -20.78 25.05 1.16
CA PHE A 57 -21.55 25.57 2.30
C PHE A 57 -20.71 25.72 3.59
N GLY A 58 -19.38 25.56 3.51
CA GLY A 58 -18.48 25.58 4.66
C GLY A 58 -18.73 24.41 5.62
N CYS A 59 -19.04 23.23 5.08
CA CYS A 59 -19.35 22.00 5.84
C CYS A 59 -20.61 22.07 6.73
N ARG A 60 -21.41 23.16 6.65
CA ARG A 60 -22.66 23.28 7.41
C ARG A 60 -23.66 22.20 7.01
N GLY A 61 -24.19 21.48 7.99
CA GLY A 61 -25.15 20.40 7.77
C GLY A 61 -24.55 19.10 7.22
N CYS A 62 -23.22 19.02 7.07
CA CYS A 62 -22.55 17.80 6.65
C CYS A 62 -22.76 16.69 7.70
N PRO A 63 -23.31 15.51 7.35
CA PRO A 63 -23.53 14.45 8.32
C PRO A 63 -22.25 13.99 9.03
N ILE A 64 -21.09 14.08 8.35
CA ILE A 64 -19.81 13.64 8.90
C ILE A 64 -19.39 14.45 10.13
N THR A 65 -19.78 15.73 10.23
CA THR A 65 -19.40 16.59 11.36
C THR A 65 -20.11 16.21 12.66
N LYS A 66 -21.09 15.30 12.61
CA LYS A 66 -21.73 14.69 13.78
C LYS A 66 -20.94 13.51 14.35
N TYR A 67 -20.01 12.95 13.59
CA TYR A 67 -19.28 11.72 13.93
C TYR A 67 -17.77 11.91 13.97
N ASP A 68 -17.24 12.77 13.10
CA ASP A 68 -15.86 13.21 13.10
C ASP A 68 -15.86 14.68 13.52
N TYR A 69 -15.01 15.03 14.50
CA TYR A 69 -14.87 16.42 14.97
C TYR A 69 -14.61 17.36 13.79
N PRO A 70 -14.94 18.67 13.88
CA PRO A 70 -14.88 19.58 12.74
C PRO A 70 -13.56 19.39 11.99
N CYS A 71 -13.66 19.28 10.67
CA CYS A 71 -12.63 18.94 9.70
C CYS A 71 -11.39 19.88 9.67
N GLY A 72 -11.17 20.67 10.72
CA GLY A 72 -9.99 21.48 10.99
C GLY A 72 -9.29 21.17 12.32
N HIS A 73 -9.68 20.12 13.07
CA HIS A 73 -8.92 19.69 14.25
C HIS A 73 -7.64 18.92 13.82
N PRO A 74 -6.47 19.16 14.44
CA PRO A 74 -5.23 18.45 14.12
C PRO A 74 -5.28 16.92 14.24
N TYR A 75 -6.32 16.37 14.88
CA TYR A 75 -6.48 14.94 15.21
C TYR A 75 -7.79 14.36 14.65
N ALA A 76 -8.28 14.83 13.50
CA ALA A 76 -9.38 14.15 12.82
C ALA A 76 -9.03 12.66 12.58
N ILE A 77 -10.02 11.76 12.64
CA ILE A 77 -9.79 10.31 12.50
C ILE A 77 -9.07 9.99 11.19
N PHE A 78 -9.45 10.68 10.12
CA PHE A 78 -8.77 10.61 8.84
C PHE A 78 -7.27 10.94 8.91
N THR A 79 -6.89 12.01 9.61
CA THR A 79 -5.50 12.44 9.74
C THR A 79 -4.65 11.36 10.43
N MET A 80 -5.18 10.76 11.51
CA MET A 80 -4.51 9.65 12.20
C MET A 80 -4.36 8.43 11.28
N PHE A 81 -5.46 8.02 10.63
CA PHE A 81 -5.44 6.91 9.68
C PHE A 81 -4.41 7.13 8.57
N TYR A 82 -4.40 8.30 7.94
CA TYR A 82 -3.48 8.63 6.85
C TYR A 82 -2.01 8.63 7.31
N GLN A 83 -1.73 9.17 8.51
CA GLN A 83 -0.39 9.13 9.08
C GLN A 83 0.10 7.71 9.34
N GLU A 84 -0.74 6.84 9.92
CA GLU A 84 -0.38 5.45 10.18
C GLU A 84 -0.23 4.64 8.88
N LEU A 85 -1.09 4.88 7.89
CA LEU A 85 -0.97 4.27 6.57
C LEU A 85 0.35 4.66 5.89
N ARG A 86 0.73 5.94 5.95
CA ARG A 86 1.99 6.42 5.37
C ARG A 86 3.21 5.80 6.06
N LYS A 87 3.18 5.66 7.39
CA LYS A 87 4.23 4.94 8.13
C LYS A 87 4.33 3.49 7.67
N LEU A 88 3.20 2.79 7.58
CA LEU A 88 3.14 1.41 7.12
C LEU A 88 3.70 1.24 5.71
N ARG A 89 3.34 2.13 4.78
CA ARG A 89 3.87 2.12 3.41
C ARG A 89 5.39 2.30 3.38
N ILE A 90 5.93 3.25 4.12
CA ILE A 90 7.39 3.49 4.18
C ILE A 90 8.13 2.27 4.72
N MET A 91 7.59 1.62 5.76
CA MET A 91 8.16 0.39 6.30
C MET A 91 8.12 -0.75 5.26
N ALA A 92 7.00 -0.91 4.55
CA ALA A 92 6.88 -1.91 3.49
C ALA A 92 7.85 -1.65 2.33
N GLU A 93 8.00 -0.40 1.88
CA GLU A 93 8.94 0.03 0.85
C GLU A 93 10.39 -0.25 1.25
N SER A 94 10.75 0.01 2.51
CA SER A 94 12.08 -0.27 3.06
C SER A 94 12.40 -1.76 3.04
N LEU A 95 11.45 -2.59 3.49
CA LEU A 95 11.57 -4.05 3.43
C LEU A 95 11.67 -4.55 1.98
N TYR A 96 10.91 -3.96 1.06
CA TYR A 96 10.97 -4.30 -0.35
C TYR A 96 12.34 -4.01 -0.97
N ALA A 97 12.94 -2.88 -0.62
CA ALA A 97 14.28 -2.52 -1.08
C ALA A 97 15.33 -3.55 -0.64
N ILE A 98 15.25 -4.02 0.62
CA ILE A 98 16.14 -5.07 1.13
C ILE A 98 15.97 -6.38 0.33
N LEU A 99 14.73 -6.78 0.04
CA LEU A 99 14.46 -7.99 -0.75
C LEU A 99 14.98 -7.88 -2.18
N LEU A 100 14.86 -6.70 -2.80
CA LEU A 100 15.44 -6.45 -4.13
C LEU A 100 16.95 -6.56 -4.14
N THR A 101 17.63 -6.11 -3.08
CA THR A 101 19.09 -6.29 -2.92
C THR A 101 19.46 -7.76 -2.80
N ILE A 102 18.74 -8.51 -1.95
CA ILE A 102 18.98 -9.96 -1.78
C ILE A 102 18.78 -10.71 -3.11
N ASP A 103 17.71 -10.44 -3.84
CA ASP A 103 17.45 -11.07 -5.14
C ASP A 103 18.55 -10.75 -6.17
N ARG A 104 19.05 -9.52 -6.16
CA ARG A 104 20.16 -9.10 -7.02
C ARG A 104 21.44 -9.86 -6.69
N GLU A 105 21.79 -9.98 -5.41
CA GLU A 105 22.98 -10.71 -4.94
C GLU A 105 22.90 -12.20 -5.28
N ASP A 106 21.72 -12.83 -5.14
CA ASP A 106 21.48 -14.22 -5.53
C ASP A 106 21.70 -14.43 -7.04
N LYS A 107 21.16 -13.53 -7.86
CA LYS A 107 21.31 -13.57 -9.33
C LYS A 107 22.74 -13.33 -9.80
N GLU A 108 23.45 -12.39 -9.17
CA GLU A 108 24.86 -12.11 -9.46
C GLU A 108 25.75 -13.29 -9.06
N SER A 109 25.50 -13.89 -7.89
CA SER A 109 26.22 -15.09 -7.44
C SER A 109 26.02 -16.25 -8.40
N LYS A 110 24.78 -16.53 -8.82
CA LYS A 110 24.48 -17.60 -9.78
C LYS A 110 25.17 -17.40 -11.14
N ARG A 111 25.38 -16.16 -11.60
CA ARG A 111 26.12 -15.88 -12.84
C ARG A 111 27.62 -16.14 -12.75
N HIS A 112 28.20 -16.11 -11.55
CA HIS A 112 29.63 -16.35 -11.36
C HIS A 112 29.98 -17.84 -11.24
N TYR A 113 29.00 -18.71 -10.98
CA TYR A 113 29.20 -20.15 -10.82
C TYR A 113 28.65 -21.01 -11.99
N VAL A 114 28.26 -20.38 -13.10
CA VAL A 114 27.82 -21.03 -14.36
C VAL A 114 28.86 -20.82 -15.45
#